data_AF-A0A348XDC6-F1
#
_entry.id   AF-A0A348XDC6-F1
#
_cell.length_a   1.000
_cell.length_b   1.000
_cell.length_c   1.000
_cell.angle_alpha   90.00
_cell.angle_beta   90.00
_cell.angle_gamma   90.00
#
_symmetry.space_group_name_H-M   'P 1'
#
loop_
_entity.id
_entity.type
_entity.pdbx_description
1 polymer ?
#
loop_
_entity_poly.entity_id
_entity_poly.type
_entity_poly.pdbx_seq_one_letter_code
_entity_poly.pdbx_strand_id
1 'polypeptide(L)'
;MRRFITLCAVGIALCLAAPLHAATLTWDDGAGNDNWSSGTNWNPDTAPTNGDSVILTATAQSRLDYAWIIESGQSLTSSTSGVGDELVLQSSSDLTLATGGTMDIGFMRPRFSSGGQFTIEPGASLDTDNYGLGSIAATITFEANATGVTTWNCTGNFDVGSDNLTVDLTNYDVSNGTTLVLVDYGTQSGTFGSVTLTPSNWRGTLDYAYDQGSGDLAIALTNIYSATGAVILVR
;
A
#
# COMPACT_ATOMS: atom_id res chain seq x y z
N MET A 1 10.79 56.76 50.13
CA MET A 1 11.40 56.82 48.78
C MET A 1 12.39 55.66 48.70
N ARG A 2 12.45 54.73 47.75
CA ARG A 2 11.74 54.34 46.52
C ARG A 2 11.93 52.80 46.44
N ARG A 3 10.90 52.09 45.96
CA ARG A 3 10.88 50.63 45.74
C ARG A 3 11.75 50.25 44.53
N PHE A 4 12.40 49.08 44.56
CA PHE A 4 12.90 48.41 43.35
C PHE A 4 12.44 46.95 43.38
N ILE A 5 11.49 46.64 42.48
CA ILE A 5 11.03 45.29 42.19
C ILE A 5 11.80 44.85 40.96
N THR A 6 12.68 43.85 41.11
CA THR A 6 13.38 43.25 39.98
C THR A 6 12.43 42.25 39.31
N LEU A 7 12.02 42.57 38.08
CA LEU A 7 11.16 41.74 37.25
C LEU A 7 12.05 40.71 36.52
N CYS A 8 11.96 39.43 36.89
CA CYS A 8 12.53 38.34 36.09
C CYS A 8 11.65 38.12 34.85
N ALA A 9 12.12 38.51 33.67
CA ALA A 9 11.48 38.16 32.41
C ALA A 9 11.82 36.70 32.06
N VAL A 10 10.85 35.81 32.18
CA VAL A 10 10.91 34.46 31.60
C VAL A 10 10.62 34.61 30.11
N GLY A 11 11.67 34.47 29.28
CA GLY A 11 11.51 34.38 27.83
C GLY A 11 10.92 33.03 27.45
N ILE A 12 9.64 33.00 27.09
CA ILE A 12 9.04 31.85 26.41
C ILE A 12 9.55 31.87 24.97
N ALA A 13 10.49 30.98 24.65
CA ALA A 13 10.86 30.70 23.27
C ALA A 13 9.70 29.95 22.61
N LEU A 14 8.89 30.68 21.85
CA LEU A 14 7.87 30.11 20.99
C LEU A 14 8.58 29.47 19.79
N CYS A 15 8.94 28.19 19.89
CA CYS A 15 9.34 27.41 18.72
C CYS A 15 8.10 27.28 17.82
N LEU A 16 7.97 28.18 16.85
CA LEU A 16 7.12 27.98 15.68
C LEU A 16 7.67 26.76 14.94
N ALA A 17 7.13 25.57 15.25
CA ALA A 17 7.27 24.44 14.35
C ALA A 17 6.66 24.90 13.02
N ALA A 18 7.50 25.11 12.01
CA ALA A 18 7.01 25.30 10.66
C ALA A 18 6.10 24.10 10.36
N PRO A 19 4.89 24.31 9.82
CA PRO A 19 4.12 23.18 9.34
C PRO A 19 5.03 22.37 8.40
N LEU A 20 5.14 21.06 8.64
CA LEU A 20 5.75 20.15 7.70
C LEU A 20 4.82 20.17 6.48
N HIS A 21 5.11 21.04 5.51
CA HIS A 21 4.37 21.04 4.26
C HIS A 21 4.76 19.77 3.52
N ALA A 22 3.79 18.87 3.37
CA ALA A 22 3.86 17.81 2.38
C ALA A 22 4.20 18.41 1.02
N ALA A 23 5.33 18.03 0.44
CA ALA A 23 5.64 18.42 -0.92
C ALA A 23 4.88 17.52 -1.90
N THR A 24 4.59 18.03 -3.09
CA THR A 24 4.23 17.18 -4.23
C THR A 24 5.43 17.12 -5.15
N LEU A 25 6.01 15.93 -5.27
CA LEU A 25 7.19 15.67 -6.08
C LEU A 25 6.79 14.97 -7.37
N THR A 26 7.40 15.36 -8.48
CA THR A 26 7.08 14.81 -9.79
C THR A 26 8.29 14.08 -10.35
N TRP A 27 8.12 12.84 -10.77
CA TRP A 27 9.17 12.07 -11.45
C TRP A 27 9.56 12.78 -12.74
N ASP A 28 10.84 13.02 -12.96
CA ASP A 28 11.38 13.67 -14.17
C ASP A 28 12.57 12.96 -14.80
N ASP A 29 13.00 11.83 -14.23
CA ASP A 29 14.04 10.94 -14.78
C ASP A 29 15.43 11.60 -15.00
N GLY A 30 15.74 12.68 -14.28
CA GLY A 30 16.93 13.49 -14.52
C GLY A 30 18.28 12.88 -14.10
N ALA A 31 18.32 11.84 -13.27
CA ALA A 31 19.56 11.30 -12.68
C ALA A 31 20.30 10.27 -13.57
N GLY A 32 19.73 9.90 -14.72
CA GLY A 32 20.28 8.86 -15.61
C GLY A 32 20.28 7.45 -15.01
N ASN A 33 19.49 7.25 -13.95
CA ASN A 33 19.17 5.97 -13.33
C ASN A 33 17.70 5.99 -12.93
N ASP A 34 17.11 4.84 -12.61
CA ASP A 34 15.67 4.77 -12.36
C ASP A 34 15.31 4.72 -10.86
N ASN A 35 16.22 5.10 -9.95
CA ASN A 35 15.99 4.92 -8.51
C ASN A 35 15.25 6.10 -7.88
N TRP A 36 14.30 5.82 -6.99
CA TRP A 36 13.59 6.83 -6.22
C TRP A 36 14.52 7.60 -5.26
N SER A 37 15.60 7.00 -4.78
CA SER A 37 16.56 7.66 -3.86
C SER A 37 17.43 8.72 -4.55
N SER A 38 17.51 8.71 -5.87
CA SER A 38 18.24 9.71 -6.64
C SER A 38 17.41 10.99 -6.72
N GLY A 39 17.75 12.00 -5.91
CA GLY A 39 17.00 13.26 -5.86
C GLY A 39 16.79 13.92 -7.22
N THR A 40 17.77 13.82 -8.13
CA THR A 40 17.71 14.35 -9.50
C THR A 40 16.72 13.63 -10.42
N ASN A 41 16.05 12.55 -9.99
CA ASN A 41 14.91 11.95 -10.71
C ASN A 41 13.56 12.59 -10.37
N TRP A 42 13.59 13.61 -9.52
CA TRP A 42 12.40 14.28 -9.03
C TRP A 42 12.56 15.76 -9.25
N ASN A 43 11.50 16.44 -9.62
CA ASN A 43 11.44 17.89 -9.53
C ASN A 43 10.95 18.28 -8.12
N PRO A 44 11.70 19.07 -7.31
CA PRO A 44 12.82 19.95 -7.68
C PRO A 44 14.21 19.47 -7.21
N ASP A 45 14.69 18.33 -7.68
CA ASP A 45 15.94 17.65 -7.33
C ASP A 45 16.02 17.11 -5.88
N THR A 46 14.90 16.65 -5.33
CA THR A 46 14.83 16.05 -3.98
C THR A 46 14.00 14.78 -3.99
N ALA A 47 14.57 13.70 -3.43
CA ALA A 47 13.88 12.41 -3.32
C ALA A 47 12.70 12.49 -2.33
N PRO A 48 11.58 11.80 -2.60
CA PRO A 48 10.46 11.73 -1.69
C PRO A 48 10.83 11.19 -0.31
N THR A 49 10.16 11.73 0.69
CA THR A 49 10.17 11.22 2.05
C THR A 49 8.73 10.91 2.50
N ASN A 50 8.58 10.24 3.64
CA ASN A 50 7.25 10.00 4.19
C ASN A 50 6.56 11.34 4.49
N GLY A 51 5.30 11.43 4.10
CA GLY A 51 4.51 12.66 4.21
C GLY A 51 4.48 13.49 2.92
N ASP A 52 5.25 13.13 1.89
CA ASP A 52 5.14 13.75 0.56
C ASP A 52 4.08 13.05 -0.31
N SER A 53 3.52 13.77 -1.27
CA SER A 53 2.80 13.20 -2.41
C SER A 53 3.71 13.07 -3.62
N VAL A 54 3.45 12.07 -4.44
CA VAL A 54 4.23 11.74 -5.64
C VAL A 54 3.34 11.70 -6.87
N ILE A 55 3.86 12.25 -7.98
CA ILE A 55 3.30 12.11 -9.32
C ILE A 55 4.33 11.39 -10.19
N LEU A 56 4.00 10.19 -10.65
CA LEU A 56 4.75 9.49 -11.68
C LEU A 56 4.37 10.05 -13.06
N THR A 57 5.39 10.34 -13.86
CA THR A 57 5.22 10.75 -15.25
C THR A 57 5.49 9.59 -16.18
N ALA A 58 5.24 9.78 -17.48
CA ALA A 58 5.54 8.78 -18.49
C ALA A 58 7.00 8.33 -18.38
N THR A 59 7.22 7.10 -17.93
CA THR A 59 8.54 6.52 -17.76
C THR A 59 8.49 5.03 -18.06
N ALA A 60 9.57 4.50 -18.64
CA ALA A 60 9.70 3.07 -18.85
C ALA A 60 9.73 2.31 -17.52
N GLN A 61 10.25 2.93 -16.45
CA GLN A 61 10.27 2.39 -15.09
C GLN A 61 10.74 3.45 -14.09
N SER A 62 10.20 3.36 -12.88
CA SER A 62 10.71 4.01 -11.67
C SER A 62 10.85 2.93 -10.59
N ARG A 63 11.99 2.89 -9.89
CA ARG A 63 12.34 1.82 -8.96
C ARG A 63 12.31 2.35 -7.55
N LEU A 64 11.30 1.95 -6.78
CA LEU A 64 11.26 2.25 -5.36
C LEU A 64 12.39 1.47 -4.69
N ASP A 65 13.41 2.13 -4.16
CA ASP A 65 14.61 1.49 -3.62
C ASP A 65 14.77 1.66 -2.11
N TYR A 66 13.71 2.09 -1.42
CA TYR A 66 13.64 2.26 0.02
C TYR A 66 12.19 2.09 0.54
N ALA A 67 12.02 2.21 1.86
CA ALA A 67 10.71 2.17 2.52
C ALA A 67 9.99 3.51 2.41
N TRP A 68 8.77 3.51 1.85
CA TRP A 68 7.99 4.73 1.66
C TRP A 68 6.52 4.51 1.98
N ILE A 69 5.91 5.50 2.64
CA ILE A 69 4.54 5.44 3.12
C ILE A 69 3.71 6.53 2.45
N ILE A 70 2.62 6.13 1.80
CA ILE A 70 1.55 7.02 1.37
C ILE A 70 0.67 7.29 2.60
N GLU A 71 1.01 8.33 3.34
CA GLU A 71 0.32 8.71 4.58
C GLU A 71 -1.10 9.24 4.31
N SER A 72 -1.89 9.37 5.39
CA SER A 72 -3.23 9.93 5.33
C SER A 72 -3.26 11.32 4.68
N GLY A 73 -4.08 11.49 3.65
CA GLY A 73 -4.15 12.75 2.88
C GLY A 73 -3.06 12.93 1.83
N GLN A 74 -2.09 12.01 1.74
CA GLN A 74 -1.09 11.99 0.68
C GLN A 74 -1.45 11.02 -0.43
N SER A 75 -0.75 11.17 -1.56
CA SER A 75 -1.09 10.47 -2.78
C SER A 75 0.14 10.00 -3.55
N LEU A 76 0.05 8.80 -4.14
CA LEU A 76 0.86 8.36 -5.27
C LEU A 76 -0.03 8.33 -6.51
N THR A 77 0.25 9.17 -7.49
CA THR A 77 -0.57 9.29 -8.70
C THR A 77 0.25 9.16 -9.96
N SER A 78 -0.40 8.87 -11.09
CA SER A 78 0.22 8.92 -12.41
C SER A 78 -0.39 10.00 -13.30
N SER A 79 0.46 10.61 -14.15
CA SER A 79 0.01 11.45 -15.26
C SER A 79 -0.37 10.67 -16.53
N THR A 80 -0.13 9.36 -16.52
CA THR A 80 -0.42 8.42 -17.62
C THR A 80 -1.30 7.26 -17.16
N SER A 81 -1.71 6.41 -18.09
CA SER A 81 -2.51 5.22 -17.83
C SER A 81 -1.98 4.01 -18.58
N GLY A 82 -2.53 2.83 -18.29
CA GLY A 82 -2.16 1.55 -18.85
C GLY A 82 -0.79 1.12 -18.36
N VAL A 83 0.21 1.19 -19.24
CA VAL A 83 1.61 0.83 -18.97
C VAL A 83 2.57 2.00 -19.23
N GLY A 84 2.04 3.23 -19.22
CA GLY A 84 2.78 4.46 -19.52
C GLY A 84 3.79 4.88 -18.45
N ASP A 85 3.57 4.42 -17.22
CA ASP A 85 4.43 4.60 -16.05
C ASP A 85 4.49 3.28 -15.28
N GLU A 86 5.70 2.73 -15.15
CA GLU A 86 5.91 1.48 -14.43
C GLU A 86 6.56 1.75 -13.07
N LEU A 87 5.84 1.53 -11.98
CA LEU A 87 6.41 1.41 -10.64
C LEU A 87 6.95 0.00 -10.44
N VAL A 88 8.25 -0.10 -10.14
CA VAL A 88 8.92 -1.37 -9.87
C VAL A 88 9.11 -1.58 -8.36
N LEU A 89 8.59 -2.70 -7.88
CA LEU A 89 8.92 -3.27 -6.57
C LEU A 89 10.15 -4.19 -6.72
N GLN A 90 11.22 -3.87 -6.00
CA GLN A 90 12.47 -4.63 -5.92
C GLN A 90 12.79 -4.99 -4.45
N SER A 91 13.89 -5.69 -4.19
CA SER A 91 14.22 -6.22 -2.83
C SER A 91 14.13 -5.20 -1.70
N SER A 92 14.49 -3.94 -1.96
CA SER A 92 14.49 -2.88 -0.96
C SER A 92 13.20 -2.06 -0.91
N SER A 93 12.24 -2.32 -1.80
CA SER A 93 10.94 -1.67 -1.76
C SER A 93 10.15 -2.16 -0.56
N ASP A 94 9.71 -1.22 0.25
CA ASP A 94 8.74 -1.44 1.32
C ASP A 94 7.69 -0.33 1.20
N LEU A 95 6.69 -0.57 0.34
CA LEU A 95 5.63 0.38 0.07
C LEU A 95 4.49 0.14 1.05
N THR A 96 4.08 1.17 1.77
CA THR A 96 2.86 1.13 2.60
C THR A 96 1.86 2.14 2.08
N LEU A 97 0.65 1.66 1.75
CA LEU A 97 -0.51 2.51 1.56
C LEU A 97 -1.27 2.59 2.89
N ALA A 98 -1.11 3.70 3.61
CA ALA A 98 -1.66 3.86 4.96
C ALA A 98 -3.15 4.26 4.92
N THR A 99 -3.85 4.10 6.05
CA THR A 99 -5.25 4.54 6.20
C THR A 99 -5.44 6.00 5.77
N GLY A 100 -6.36 6.23 4.83
CA GLY A 100 -6.64 7.55 4.25
C GLY A 100 -5.62 8.05 3.22
N GLY A 101 -4.61 7.26 2.88
CA GLY A 101 -3.74 7.49 1.72
C GLY A 101 -4.45 7.13 0.42
N THR A 102 -3.94 7.64 -0.71
CA THR A 102 -4.48 7.37 -2.05
C THR A 102 -3.39 6.90 -3.01
N MET A 103 -3.62 5.80 -3.70
CA MET A 103 -2.77 5.32 -4.79
C MET A 103 -3.62 5.16 -6.04
N ASP A 104 -3.24 5.83 -7.13
CA ASP A 104 -3.91 5.80 -8.43
C ASP A 104 -2.86 5.88 -9.56
N ILE A 105 -2.40 4.72 -10.05
CA ILE A 105 -1.28 4.65 -11.00
C ILE A 105 -1.56 3.73 -12.19
N GLY A 106 -0.80 3.89 -13.27
CA GLY A 106 -0.94 3.03 -14.45
C GLY A 106 -0.51 1.59 -14.15
N PHE A 107 0.77 1.38 -13.85
CA PHE A 107 1.31 0.01 -13.76
C PHE A 107 2.26 -0.16 -12.59
N MET A 108 2.07 -1.25 -11.84
CA MET A 108 3.02 -1.69 -10.82
C MET A 108 3.43 -3.14 -11.04
N ARG A 109 4.69 -3.47 -10.80
CA ARG A 109 5.12 -4.88 -10.77
C ARG A 109 6.36 -5.17 -9.94
N PRO A 110 6.48 -6.39 -9.39
CA PRO A 110 7.77 -6.91 -8.95
C PRO A 110 8.70 -7.23 -10.14
N ARG A 111 9.97 -6.82 -10.05
CA ARG A 111 10.97 -7.14 -11.10
C ARG A 111 12.42 -7.21 -10.59
N PHE A 112 13.33 -7.49 -11.52
CA PHE A 112 14.77 -7.66 -11.34
C PHE A 112 15.15 -8.92 -10.59
N SER A 113 15.88 -8.83 -9.48
CA SER A 113 16.40 -9.99 -8.76
C SER A 113 15.38 -10.59 -7.79
N SER A 114 14.46 -9.78 -7.29
CA SER A 114 13.52 -10.10 -6.21
C SER A 114 12.51 -8.97 -6.08
N GLY A 115 11.25 -9.27 -5.78
CA GLY A 115 10.24 -8.25 -5.50
C GLY A 115 10.41 -7.69 -4.10
N GLY A 116 9.65 -6.65 -3.82
CA GLY A 116 9.59 -6.01 -2.50
C GLY A 116 8.32 -6.34 -1.75
N GLN A 117 8.01 -5.50 -0.78
CA GLN A 117 6.81 -5.56 0.04
C GLN A 117 5.83 -4.48 -0.40
N PHE A 118 4.54 -4.83 -0.42
CA PHE A 118 3.44 -3.87 -0.51
C PHE A 118 2.42 -4.15 0.59
N THR A 119 2.29 -3.22 1.53
CA THR A 119 1.33 -3.27 2.64
C THR A 119 0.19 -2.31 2.38
N ILE A 120 -1.03 -2.81 2.52
CA ILE A 120 -2.27 -2.10 2.27
C ILE A 120 -3.05 -2.05 3.59
N GLU A 121 -3.05 -0.88 4.22
CA GLU A 121 -3.86 -0.62 5.42
C GLU A 121 -5.34 -0.44 5.05
N PRO A 122 -6.29 -0.72 5.97
CA PRO A 122 -7.71 -0.56 5.70
C PRO A 122 -8.10 0.93 5.64
N GLY A 123 -9.08 1.27 4.80
CA GLY A 123 -9.60 2.63 4.70
C GLY A 123 -8.75 3.58 3.84
N ALA A 124 -7.95 3.05 2.93
CA ALA A 124 -7.24 3.80 1.88
C ALA A 124 -8.03 3.74 0.55
N SER A 125 -7.53 4.44 -0.48
CA SER A 125 -7.97 4.27 -1.89
C SER A 125 -6.84 3.66 -2.70
N LEU A 126 -7.10 2.58 -3.43
CA LEU A 126 -6.10 1.84 -4.20
C LEU A 126 -6.65 1.46 -5.57
N ASP A 127 -6.12 2.14 -6.59
CA ASP A 127 -6.49 1.97 -7.98
C ASP A 127 -5.22 1.79 -8.82
N THR A 128 -5.23 0.78 -9.70
CA THR A 128 -4.19 0.58 -10.70
C THR A 128 -4.80 0.19 -12.03
N ASP A 129 -4.18 0.53 -13.16
CA ASP A 129 -4.59 -0.06 -14.43
C ASP A 129 -4.08 -1.49 -14.57
N ASN A 130 -2.83 -1.76 -14.19
CA ASN A 130 -2.23 -3.09 -14.31
C ASN A 130 -1.36 -3.42 -13.10
N TYR A 131 -1.30 -4.71 -12.78
CA TYR A 131 -0.37 -5.27 -11.80
C TYR A 131 0.31 -6.55 -12.32
N GLY A 132 1.61 -6.69 -12.02
CA GLY A 132 2.35 -7.94 -12.22
C GLY A 132 3.04 -8.08 -13.58
N LEU A 133 2.79 -9.18 -14.31
CA LEU A 133 3.46 -9.53 -15.58
C LEU A 133 4.95 -9.88 -15.44
N GLY A 134 5.39 -10.24 -14.23
CA GLY A 134 6.76 -10.62 -13.91
C GLY A 134 6.86 -12.07 -13.42
N SER A 135 8.06 -12.66 -13.53
CA SER A 135 8.37 -13.98 -12.93
C SER A 135 8.94 -13.86 -11.51
N ILE A 136 8.86 -12.67 -10.93
CA ILE A 136 9.47 -12.29 -9.66
C ILE A 136 8.35 -12.06 -8.67
N ALA A 137 8.46 -12.62 -7.46
CA ALA A 137 7.45 -12.51 -6.44
C ALA A 137 7.67 -11.28 -5.55
N ALA A 138 6.62 -10.50 -5.32
CA ALA A 138 6.48 -9.59 -4.19
C ALA A 138 5.81 -10.30 -3.00
N THR A 139 5.79 -9.64 -1.85
CA THR A 139 4.83 -9.94 -0.79
C THR A 139 3.79 -8.84 -0.74
N ILE A 140 2.53 -9.22 -0.82
CA ILE A 140 1.37 -8.33 -0.69
C ILE A 140 0.70 -8.61 0.65
N THR A 141 0.52 -7.57 1.46
CA THR A 141 -0.14 -7.65 2.76
C THR A 141 -1.40 -6.80 2.75
N PHE A 142 -2.55 -7.41 2.99
CA PHE A 142 -3.79 -6.69 3.30
C PHE A 142 -3.99 -6.70 4.81
N GLU A 143 -4.08 -5.53 5.43
CA GLU A 143 -4.45 -5.39 6.83
C GLU A 143 -5.95 -5.11 6.95
N ALA A 144 -6.64 -5.89 7.78
CA ALA A 144 -8.05 -5.68 8.07
C ALA A 144 -8.22 -4.85 9.35
N ASN A 145 -9.17 -3.91 9.31
CA ASN A 145 -9.77 -3.35 10.53
C ASN A 145 -10.96 -4.23 10.96
N ALA A 146 -11.73 -3.77 11.94
CA ALA A 146 -12.91 -4.49 12.43
C ALA A 146 -13.92 -4.85 11.33
N THR A 147 -14.04 -4.01 10.31
CA THR A 147 -15.08 -4.10 9.26
C THR A 147 -14.59 -4.67 7.94
N GLY A 148 -13.29 -4.61 7.64
CA GLY A 148 -12.73 -5.14 6.41
C GLY A 148 -11.37 -4.55 6.03
N VAL A 149 -11.04 -4.68 4.75
CA VAL A 149 -9.78 -4.24 4.14
C VAL A 149 -10.03 -3.11 3.14
N THR A 150 -8.98 -2.45 2.69
CA THR A 150 -9.03 -1.70 1.43
C THR A 150 -9.02 -2.68 0.27
N THR A 151 -10.02 -2.59 -0.63
CA THR A 151 -10.02 -3.35 -1.87
C THR A 151 -9.09 -2.68 -2.88
N TRP A 152 -8.25 -3.49 -3.53
CA TRP A 152 -7.44 -3.04 -4.66
C TRP A 152 -8.26 -3.14 -5.94
N ASN A 153 -8.57 -2.01 -6.58
CA ASN A 153 -9.21 -2.01 -7.88
C ASN A 153 -8.16 -2.01 -9.00
N CYS A 154 -8.12 -3.08 -9.78
CA CYS A 154 -7.22 -3.23 -10.91
C CYS A 154 -8.02 -3.29 -12.22
N THR A 155 -8.17 -2.17 -12.93
CA THR A 155 -9.11 -2.08 -14.07
C THR A 155 -8.72 -2.93 -15.28
N GLY A 156 -7.42 -3.17 -15.47
CA GLY A 156 -6.85 -4.00 -16.51
C GLY A 156 -6.43 -5.36 -15.97
N ASN A 157 -5.17 -5.72 -16.20
CA ASN A 157 -4.67 -7.05 -15.88
C ASN A 157 -4.05 -7.13 -14.49
N PHE A 158 -4.62 -8.00 -13.65
CA PHE A 158 -4.06 -8.41 -12.36
C PHE A 158 -3.39 -9.79 -12.49
N ASP A 159 -2.09 -9.79 -12.79
CA ASP A 159 -1.30 -11.02 -12.85
C ASP A 159 -0.58 -11.25 -11.52
N VAL A 160 -1.07 -12.22 -10.76
CA VAL A 160 -0.53 -12.58 -9.44
C VAL A 160 0.88 -13.17 -9.55
N GLY A 161 1.21 -13.80 -10.69
CA GLY A 161 2.48 -14.49 -10.87
C GLY A 161 2.74 -15.56 -9.81
N SER A 162 3.71 -15.32 -8.93
CA SER A 162 4.07 -16.19 -7.79
C SER A 162 4.18 -15.40 -6.48
N ASP A 163 3.47 -14.28 -6.38
CA ASP A 163 3.47 -13.42 -5.20
C ASP A 163 3.04 -14.16 -3.94
N ASN A 164 3.45 -13.64 -2.79
CA ASN A 164 3.06 -14.13 -1.49
C ASN A 164 1.98 -13.23 -0.89
N LEU A 165 0.83 -13.80 -0.55
CA LEU A 165 -0.25 -13.07 0.09
C LEU A 165 -0.19 -13.24 1.61
N THR A 166 -0.26 -12.14 2.33
CA THR A 166 -0.61 -12.09 3.75
C THR A 166 -1.92 -11.34 3.92
N VAL A 167 -2.87 -11.91 4.68
CA VAL A 167 -4.06 -11.18 5.15
C VAL A 167 -4.00 -11.12 6.66
N ASP A 168 -3.79 -9.92 7.21
CA ASP A 168 -3.79 -9.67 8.64
C ASP A 168 -5.21 -9.40 9.15
N LEU A 169 -5.75 -10.39 9.85
CA LEU A 169 -7.07 -10.42 10.47
C LEU A 169 -6.98 -10.20 11.99
N THR A 170 -5.85 -9.68 12.52
CA THR A 170 -5.66 -9.44 13.96
C THR A 170 -6.78 -8.57 14.54
N ASN A 171 -7.24 -7.57 13.79
CA ASN A 171 -8.29 -6.64 14.22
C ASN A 171 -9.66 -6.94 13.59
N TYR A 172 -9.79 -8.00 12.79
CA TYR A 172 -11.02 -8.28 12.07
C TYR A 172 -12.12 -8.85 12.98
N ASP A 173 -13.33 -8.30 12.87
CA ASP A 173 -14.52 -8.83 13.54
C ASP A 173 -15.41 -9.57 12.54
N VAL A 174 -15.45 -10.90 12.66
CA VAL A 174 -16.23 -11.80 11.79
C VAL A 174 -17.74 -11.53 11.85
N SER A 175 -18.23 -10.78 12.85
CA SER A 175 -19.63 -10.34 12.88
C SER A 175 -19.99 -9.40 11.72
N ASN A 176 -18.98 -8.73 11.13
CA ASN A 176 -19.15 -7.88 9.94
C ASN A 176 -19.16 -8.66 8.61
N GLY A 177 -18.96 -9.98 8.66
CA GLY A 177 -19.04 -10.85 7.49
C GLY A 177 -17.96 -11.93 7.49
N THR A 178 -18.15 -12.93 6.63
CA THR A 178 -17.19 -14.03 6.45
C THR A 178 -16.45 -13.93 5.12
N THR A 179 -16.54 -12.79 4.43
CA THR A 179 -15.93 -12.56 3.12
C THR A 179 -15.26 -11.19 3.09
N LEU A 180 -14.03 -11.14 2.59
CA LEU A 180 -13.29 -9.92 2.31
C LEU A 180 -12.88 -9.91 0.84
N VAL A 181 -13.34 -8.91 0.08
CA VAL A 181 -12.90 -8.68 -1.28
C VAL A 181 -11.54 -7.98 -1.24
N LEU A 182 -10.50 -8.68 -1.70
CA LEU A 182 -9.12 -8.19 -1.65
C LEU A 182 -8.78 -7.42 -2.92
N VAL A 183 -9.13 -7.98 -4.07
CA VAL A 183 -8.82 -7.41 -5.39
C VAL A 183 -10.05 -7.50 -6.27
N ASP A 184 -10.53 -6.35 -6.72
CA ASP A 184 -11.47 -6.24 -7.84
C ASP A 184 -10.67 -6.06 -9.12
N TYR A 185 -10.91 -6.87 -10.14
CA TYR A 185 -10.05 -6.92 -11.33
C TYR A 185 -10.82 -6.91 -12.65
N GLY A 186 -10.21 -6.36 -13.70
CA GLY A 186 -10.69 -6.53 -15.07
C GLY A 186 -10.39 -7.93 -15.62
N THR A 187 -9.14 -8.36 -15.54
CA THR A 187 -8.72 -9.74 -15.83
C THR A 187 -7.74 -10.25 -14.78
N GLN A 188 -7.83 -11.54 -14.46
CA GLN A 188 -6.96 -12.19 -13.47
C GLN A 188 -6.19 -13.35 -14.09
N SER A 189 -4.90 -13.45 -13.75
CA SER A 189 -4.06 -14.61 -14.06
C SER A 189 -3.17 -15.02 -12.90
N GLY A 190 -2.78 -16.30 -12.90
CA GLY A 190 -1.89 -16.86 -11.89
C GLY A 190 -2.59 -17.18 -10.56
N THR A 191 -1.78 -17.57 -9.58
CA THR A 191 -2.22 -17.81 -8.20
C THR A 191 -1.07 -17.45 -7.27
N PHE A 192 -1.36 -16.97 -6.07
CA PHE A 192 -0.33 -16.69 -5.08
C PHE A 192 0.50 -17.95 -4.79
N GLY A 193 1.82 -17.79 -4.73
CA GLY A 193 2.76 -18.86 -4.40
C GLY A 193 2.65 -19.30 -2.94
N SER A 194 2.20 -18.40 -2.06
CA SER A 194 1.80 -18.71 -0.69
C SER A 194 0.67 -17.78 -0.22
N VAL A 195 -0.14 -18.27 0.72
CA VAL A 195 -1.20 -17.51 1.38
C VAL A 195 -1.08 -17.72 2.88
N THR A 196 -0.91 -16.64 3.62
CA THR A 196 -0.79 -16.63 5.08
C THR A 196 -1.91 -15.78 5.67
N LEU A 197 -2.57 -16.30 6.72
CA LEU A 197 -3.52 -15.53 7.53
C LEU A 197 -2.88 -15.24 8.89
N THR A 198 -2.96 -13.99 9.32
CA THR A 198 -2.42 -13.54 10.62
C THR A 198 -3.58 -13.12 11.53
N PRO A 199 -3.58 -13.51 12.82
CA PRO A 199 -2.74 -14.53 13.42
C PRO A 199 -3.09 -15.94 12.88
N SER A 200 -2.19 -16.90 13.08
CA SER A 200 -2.24 -18.22 12.44
C SER A 200 -3.42 -19.12 12.84
N ASN A 201 -4.26 -18.70 13.79
CA ASN A 201 -5.51 -19.37 14.14
C ASN A 201 -6.67 -19.02 13.19
N TRP A 202 -6.54 -18.02 12.32
CA TRP A 202 -7.56 -17.74 11.32
C TRP A 202 -7.59 -18.78 10.20
N ARG A 203 -8.78 -18.98 9.64
CA ARG A 203 -9.05 -19.86 8.51
C ARG A 203 -9.93 -19.12 7.51
N GLY A 204 -9.81 -19.50 6.24
CA GLY A 204 -10.58 -18.99 5.13
C GLY A 204 -10.21 -19.74 3.85
N THR A 205 -10.89 -19.42 2.75
CA THR A 205 -10.60 -19.95 1.42
C THR A 205 -10.42 -18.79 0.48
N LEU A 206 -9.27 -18.73 -0.19
CA LEU A 206 -9.05 -17.74 -1.24
C LEU A 206 -9.77 -18.20 -2.51
N ASP A 207 -10.76 -17.42 -2.91
CA ASP A 207 -11.52 -17.58 -4.14
C ASP A 207 -11.02 -16.56 -5.16
N TYR A 208 -10.55 -17.03 -6.32
CA TYR A 208 -10.03 -16.16 -7.39
C TYR A 208 -11.10 -15.76 -8.39
N ALA A 209 -12.35 -16.23 -8.23
CA ALA A 209 -13.45 -15.94 -9.13
C ALA A 209 -14.74 -15.71 -8.33
N TYR A 210 -14.62 -14.99 -7.20
CA TYR A 210 -15.75 -14.63 -6.37
C TYR A 210 -16.67 -13.66 -7.14
N ASP A 211 -17.91 -14.06 -7.40
CA ASP A 211 -18.90 -13.22 -8.09
C ASP A 211 -19.51 -12.22 -7.09
N GLN A 212 -19.13 -10.95 -7.25
CA GLN A 212 -19.65 -9.82 -6.48
C GLN A 212 -21.07 -9.42 -6.90
N GLY A 213 -21.57 -10.01 -7.99
CA GLY A 213 -22.89 -9.81 -8.55
C GLY A 213 -22.81 -9.52 -10.04
N SER A 214 -23.79 -10.01 -10.80
CA SER A 214 -23.90 -9.77 -12.25
C SER A 214 -22.70 -10.28 -13.07
N GLY A 215 -21.93 -11.23 -12.55
CA GLY A 215 -20.75 -11.78 -13.23
C GLY A 215 -19.50 -10.91 -13.09
N ASP A 216 -19.53 -9.93 -12.19
CA ASP A 216 -18.38 -9.14 -11.79
C ASP A 216 -17.52 -9.94 -10.81
N LEU A 217 -16.29 -10.28 -11.21
CA LEU A 217 -15.46 -11.26 -10.50
C LEU A 217 -14.33 -10.58 -9.73
N ALA A 218 -14.01 -11.13 -8.56
CA ALA A 218 -12.92 -10.65 -7.70
C ALA A 218 -12.12 -11.79 -7.06
N ILE A 219 -10.95 -11.43 -6.53
CA ILE A 219 -10.24 -12.25 -5.57
C ILE A 219 -10.76 -11.92 -4.17
N ALA A 220 -11.36 -12.90 -3.50
CA ALA A 220 -11.91 -12.75 -2.16
C ALA A 220 -11.40 -13.83 -1.20
N LEU A 221 -11.14 -13.44 0.05
CA LEU A 221 -11.02 -14.39 1.14
C LEU A 221 -12.41 -14.69 1.68
N THR A 222 -12.89 -15.92 1.50
CA THR A 222 -14.25 -16.36 1.88
C THR A 222 -14.20 -17.34 3.05
N ASN A 223 -15.38 -17.62 3.63
CA ASN A 223 -15.55 -18.57 4.73
C ASN A 223 -14.60 -18.27 5.91
N ILE A 224 -14.42 -16.99 6.22
CA ILE A 224 -13.50 -16.54 7.27
C ILE A 224 -14.04 -16.95 8.65
N TYR A 225 -13.20 -17.58 9.45
CA TYR A 225 -13.48 -17.84 10.87
C TYR A 225 -12.20 -17.96 11.69
N SER A 226 -12.30 -17.66 12.99
CA SER A 226 -11.23 -17.90 13.95
C SER A 226 -11.32 -19.34 14.47
N ALA A 227 -10.31 -20.16 14.22
CA ALA A 227 -10.20 -21.49 14.82
C ALA A 227 -9.67 -21.37 16.27
N THR A 228 -10.45 -20.74 17.14
CA THR A 228 -10.18 -20.76 18.58
C THR A 228 -10.87 -21.95 19.22
N GLY A 229 -10.07 -22.87 19.76
CA GLY A 229 -10.56 -24.03 20.50
C GLY A 229 -10.81 -23.70 21.96
N ALA A 230 -12.06 -23.87 22.40
CA ALA A 230 -12.35 -24.55 23.66
C ALA A 230 -13.48 -25.56 23.38
N VAL A 231 -13.10 -26.77 22.95
CA VAL A 231 -13.98 -27.93 23.08
C VAL A 231 -13.96 -28.31 24.56
N ILE A 232 -14.94 -27.84 25.33
CA ILE A 232 -15.22 -28.45 26.64
C ILE A 232 -16.05 -29.71 26.36
N LEU A 233 -15.36 -30.85 26.21
CA LEU A 233 -15.98 -32.15 26.41
C LEU A 233 -16.18 -32.33 27.92
N VAL A 234 -17.33 -31.88 28.45
CA VAL A 234 -17.81 -32.40 29.73
C VAL A 234 -18.31 -33.82 29.45
N ARG A 235 -17.69 -34.79 30.10
CA ARG A 235 -18.13 -36.19 30.12
C ARG A 235 -19.48 -36.33 30.82
#